data_AF-A0A832X314-F1
#
_entry.id   AF-A0A832X314-F1
#
_cell.length_a   1.000
_cell.length_b   1.000
_cell.length_c   1.000
_cell.angle_alpha   90.00
_cell.angle_beta   90.00
_cell.angle_gamma   90.00
#
_symmetry.space_group_name_H-M   'P 1'
#
loop_
_entity.id
_entity.type
_entity.pdbx_description
1 polymer ?
#
loop_
_entity_poly.entity_id
_entity_poly.type
_entity_poly.pdbx_seq_one_letter_code
_entity_poly.pdbx_strand_id
1 'polypeptide(L)'
;MTYCSNCGDKISKDDNFCSKCGVKTAKGVENNTPTPSDEMRQAFAKMSTELEKAFSFAAKEIQTAFQTAGDNIQKSMRKVPVVCPSCGEKNASGSVFCFKCGTKLETEDKTKA
;
A
#
# COMPACT_ATOMS: atom_id res chain seq x y z
N MET A 1 43.26 13.90 31.00
CA MET A 1 42.04 14.02 31.82
C MET A 1 41.20 15.18 31.28
N THR A 2 39.89 15.03 31.29
CA THR A 2 38.89 16.04 30.89
C THR A 2 37.66 15.89 31.78
N TYR A 3 36.63 16.70 31.58
CA TYR A 3 35.36 16.60 32.30
C TYR A 3 34.23 16.14 31.38
N CYS A 4 33.31 15.35 31.91
CA CYS A 4 32.12 14.88 31.20
C CYS A 4 31.19 16.07 30.91
N SER A 5 30.84 16.26 29.63
CA SER A 5 29.93 17.34 29.20
C SER A 5 28.50 17.20 29.70
N ASN A 6 28.08 16.00 30.13
CA ASN A 6 26.73 15.74 30.62
C ASN A 6 26.60 15.90 32.14
N CYS A 7 27.54 15.36 32.92
CA CYS A 7 27.42 15.30 34.38
C CYS A 7 28.57 15.97 35.17
N GLY A 8 29.57 16.53 34.48
CA GLY A 8 30.67 17.28 35.08
C GLY A 8 31.80 16.45 35.70
N ASP A 9 31.66 15.12 35.73
CA ASP A 9 32.67 14.25 36.35
C ASP A 9 34.00 14.23 35.62
N LYS A 10 35.08 14.01 36.38
CA LYS A 10 36.43 13.88 35.82
C LYS A 10 36.59 12.52 35.13
N ILE A 11 36.98 12.55 33.86
CA ILE A 11 37.14 11.36 33.00
C ILE A 11 38.50 11.37 32.28
N SER A 12 38.95 10.21 31.79
CA SER A 12 40.11 10.12 30.91
C SER A 12 39.80 10.69 29.53
N LYS A 13 40.85 11.07 28.79
CA LYS A 13 40.70 11.50 27.38
C LYS A 13 40.41 10.30 26.45
N ASP A 14 40.76 9.09 26.91
CA ASP A 14 40.62 7.85 26.13
C ASP A 14 39.34 7.06 26.47
N ASP A 15 38.57 7.51 27.47
CA ASP A 15 37.33 6.83 27.88
C ASP A 15 36.26 7.03 26.80
N ASN A 16 35.69 5.95 26.27
CA ASN A 16 34.58 6.02 25.32
C ASN A 16 33.24 6.38 25.98
N PHE A 17 33.08 6.06 27.27
CA PHE A 17 31.89 6.35 28.07
C PHE A 17 32.28 6.96 29.41
N CYS A 18 31.45 7.87 29.92
CA CYS A 18 31.61 8.37 31.28
C CYS A 18 31.23 7.29 32.29
N SER A 19 32.13 6.96 33.21
CA SER A 19 31.91 5.94 34.25
C SER A 19 30.80 6.28 35.24
N LYS A 20 30.47 7.57 35.44
CA LYS A 20 29.38 7.98 36.36
C LYS A 20 28.00 7.98 35.71
N CYS A 21 27.86 8.59 34.53
CA CYS A 21 26.54 8.78 33.91
C CYS A 21 26.29 7.94 32.65
N GLY A 22 27.29 7.19 32.18
CA GLY A 22 27.18 6.31 31.02
C GLY A 22 27.12 7.02 29.67
N VAL A 23 27.13 8.36 29.63
CA VAL A 23 27.08 9.11 28.36
C VAL A 23 28.30 8.78 27.50
N LYS A 24 28.07 8.58 26.20
CA LYS A 24 29.14 8.48 25.20
C LYS A 24 29.93 9.79 25.18
N THR A 25 31.24 9.70 25.37
CA THR A 25 32.14 10.86 25.39
C THR A 25 32.50 11.28 23.96
N ALA A 26 33.21 12.40 23.80
CA ALA A 26 33.78 12.79 22.52
C ALA A 26 34.66 11.68 21.89
N LYS A 27 35.40 10.93 22.72
CA LYS A 27 36.23 9.82 22.24
C LYS A 27 35.40 8.62 21.79
N GLY A 28 34.32 8.31 22.51
CA GLY A 28 33.37 7.27 22.10
C GLY A 28 32.60 7.62 20.83
N VAL A 29 32.38 8.92 20.56
CA VAL A 29 31.85 9.40 19.27
C VAL A 29 32.89 9.24 18.16
N GLU A 30 34.14 9.70 18.37
CA GLU A 30 35.24 9.57 17.40
C GLU A 30 35.47 8.10 17.00
N ASN A 31 35.46 7.19 17.98
CA ASN A 31 35.64 5.77 17.78
C ASN A 31 34.39 5.04 17.29
N ASN A 32 33.27 5.74 17.06
CA ASN A 32 31.98 5.15 16.67
C ASN A 32 31.57 3.98 17.59
N THR A 33 31.84 4.09 18.89
CA THR A 33 31.59 3.00 19.84
C THR A 33 30.08 2.70 19.92
N PRO A 34 29.61 1.47 19.68
CA PRO A 34 28.18 1.16 19.75
C PRO A 34 27.61 1.44 21.14
N THR A 35 26.38 1.97 21.19
CA THR A 35 25.58 2.01 22.42
C THR A 35 24.43 1.02 22.34
N PRO A 36 23.89 0.54 23.47
CA PRO A 36 22.67 -0.27 23.49
C PRO A 36 21.48 0.39 22.75
N SER A 37 21.40 1.73 22.78
CA SER A 37 20.39 2.48 22.04
C SER A 37 20.58 2.45 20.52
N ASP A 38 21.82 2.42 20.04
CA ASP A 38 22.12 2.33 18.60
C ASP A 38 21.66 0.98 18.04
N GLU A 39 21.90 -0.10 18.80
CA GLU A 39 21.48 -1.46 18.47
C GLU A 39 19.96 -1.59 18.42
N MET A 40 19.26 -1.07 19.44
CA MET A 40 17.79 -1.02 19.44
C MET A 40 17.26 -0.24 18.25
N ARG A 41 17.82 0.94 17.96
CA ARG A 41 17.40 1.77 16.82
C ARG A 41 17.55 1.01 15.50
N GLN A 42 18.65 0.29 15.32
CA GLN A 42 18.86 -0.55 14.13
C GLN A 42 17.86 -1.71 14.07
N ALA A 43 17.55 -2.36 15.19
CA ALA A 43 16.55 -3.42 15.24
C ALA A 43 15.16 -2.91 14.84
N PHE A 44 14.75 -1.75 15.36
CA PHE A 44 13.49 -1.11 14.99
C PHE A 44 13.44 -0.73 13.51
N ALA A 45 14.53 -0.18 12.96
CA ALA A 45 14.59 0.19 11.55
C ALA A 45 14.52 -1.03 10.61
N LYS A 46 15.13 -2.15 10.99
CA LYS A 46 14.99 -3.42 10.27
C LYS A 46 13.55 -3.91 10.32
N MET A 47 12.96 -3.93 11.51
CA MET A 47 11.57 -4.35 11.70
C MET A 47 10.59 -3.49 10.90
N SER A 48 10.76 -2.16 10.89
CA SER A 48 9.88 -1.27 10.12
C SER A 48 9.96 -1.54 8.62
N THR A 49 11.17 -1.80 8.11
CA THR A 49 11.38 -2.11 6.69
C THR A 49 10.71 -3.44 6.30
N GLU A 50 10.83 -4.47 7.13
CA GLU A 50 10.17 -5.76 6.86
C GLU A 50 8.64 -5.65 6.94
N LEU A 51 8.14 -4.86 7.90
CA LEU A 51 6.72 -4.60 8.04
C LEU A 51 6.15 -3.83 6.83
N GLU A 52 6.86 -2.81 6.35
CA GLU A 52 6.47 -2.05 5.15
C GLU A 52 6.39 -2.93 3.90
N LYS A 53 7.34 -3.86 3.73
CA LYS A 53 7.31 -4.84 2.63
C LYS A 53 6.08 -5.74 2.72
N ALA A 54 5.79 -6.26 3.91
CA ALA A 54 4.63 -7.13 4.14
C ALA A 54 3.31 -6.39 3.84
N PHE A 55 3.17 -5.15 4.30
CA PHE A 55 1.99 -4.33 4.02
C PHE A 55 1.87 -3.96 2.53
N SER A 56 2.98 -3.63 1.87
CA SER A 56 2.99 -3.32 0.44
C SER A 56 2.52 -4.49 -0.42
N PHE A 57 2.86 -5.73 -0.01
CA PHE A 57 2.38 -6.93 -0.68
C PHE A 57 0.87 -7.10 -0.50
N ALA A 58 0.38 -7.05 0.75
CA ALA A 58 -1.04 -7.16 1.04
C ALA A 58 -1.88 -6.08 0.35
N ALA A 59 -1.38 -4.83 0.30
CA ALA A 59 -2.06 -3.73 -0.37
C ALA A 59 -2.24 -3.97 -1.88
N LYS A 60 -1.24 -4.57 -2.55
CA LYS A 60 -1.32 -4.91 -3.98
C LYS A 60 -2.37 -5.99 -4.26
N GLU A 61 -2.46 -7.00 -3.42
CA GLU A 61 -3.47 -8.05 -3.55
C GLU A 61 -4.89 -7.47 -3.41
N ILE A 62 -5.09 -6.66 -2.37
CA ILE A 62 -6.36 -5.98 -2.11
C ILE A 62 -6.74 -5.06 -3.30
N GLN A 63 -5.79 -4.27 -3.80
CA GLN A 63 -5.99 -3.39 -4.94
C GLN A 63 -6.42 -4.18 -6.20
N THR A 64 -5.77 -5.31 -6.45
CA THR A 64 -6.06 -6.17 -7.61
C THR A 64 -7.46 -6.79 -7.51
N ALA A 65 -7.85 -7.25 -6.32
CA ALA A 65 -9.19 -7.77 -6.06
C ALA A 65 -10.27 -6.71 -6.31
N PHE A 66 -10.06 -5.47 -5.83
CA PHE A 66 -10.99 -4.36 -6.06
C PHE A 66 -11.08 -3.93 -7.52
N GLN A 67 -9.95 -3.84 -8.23
CA GLN A 67 -9.95 -3.52 -9.67
C GLN A 67 -10.74 -4.56 -10.46
N THR A 68 -10.50 -5.85 -10.19
CA THR A 68 -11.23 -6.94 -10.83
C THR A 68 -12.73 -6.86 -10.56
N ALA A 69 -13.14 -6.58 -9.31
CA ALA A 69 -14.54 -6.40 -8.98
C ALA A 69 -15.15 -5.19 -9.72
N GLY A 70 -14.43 -4.05 -9.75
CA GLY A 70 -14.85 -2.84 -10.45
C GLY A 70 -15.02 -3.04 -11.95
N ASP A 71 -14.09 -3.72 -12.60
CA ASP A 71 -14.14 -4.02 -14.04
C ASP A 71 -15.33 -4.91 -14.39
N ASN A 72 -15.65 -5.89 -13.56
CA ASN A 72 -16.82 -6.75 -13.75
C ASN A 72 -18.14 -5.96 -13.63
N ILE A 73 -18.24 -5.07 -12.63
CA ILE A 73 -19.40 -4.18 -12.47
C ILE A 73 -19.53 -3.27 -13.69
N GLN A 74 -18.43 -2.63 -14.11
CA GLN A 74 -18.42 -1.76 -15.28
C GLN A 74 -18.85 -2.51 -16.55
N LYS A 75 -18.35 -3.74 -16.77
CA LYS A 75 -18.71 -4.56 -17.93
C LYS A 75 -20.19 -4.90 -17.94
N SER A 76 -20.79 -5.15 -16.77
CA SER A 76 -22.24 -5.38 -16.65
C SER A 76 -23.08 -4.13 -16.93
N MET A 77 -22.54 -2.93 -16.69
CA MET A 77 -23.22 -1.65 -16.91
C MET A 77 -23.05 -1.09 -18.33
N ARG A 78 -21.97 -1.44 -19.03
CA ARG A 78 -21.67 -0.98 -20.41
C ARG A 78 -22.45 -1.72 -21.50
N LYS A 79 -23.63 -2.23 -21.21
CA LYS A 79 -24.41 -2.90 -22.24
C LYS A 79 -25.21 -1.87 -23.06
N VAL A 80 -24.96 -1.84 -24.37
CA VAL A 80 -25.59 -0.87 -25.28
C VAL A 80 -27.09 -1.17 -25.41
N PRO A 81 -27.98 -0.19 -25.17
CA PRO A 81 -29.41 -0.40 -25.33
C PRO A 81 -29.78 -0.62 -26.80
N VAL A 82 -30.76 -1.48 -27.06
CA VAL A 82 -31.26 -1.79 -28.41
C VAL A 82 -32.52 -1.01 -28.71
N VAL A 83 -32.59 -0.37 -29.88
CA VAL A 83 -33.77 0.40 -30.32
C VAL A 83 -34.71 -0.53 -31.10
N CYS A 84 -35.99 -0.53 -30.75
CA CYS A 84 -36.98 -1.36 -31.42
C CYS A 84 -37.24 -0.86 -32.85
N PRO A 85 -37.11 -1.70 -33.89
CA PRO A 85 -37.32 -1.28 -35.28
C PRO A 85 -38.79 -1.00 -35.62
N SER A 86 -39.74 -1.59 -34.87
CA SER A 86 -41.17 -1.37 -35.12
C SER A 86 -41.74 -0.11 -34.48
N CYS A 87 -41.26 0.27 -33.29
CA CYS A 87 -41.88 1.36 -32.52
C CYS A 87 -40.91 2.42 -31.97
N GLY A 88 -39.61 2.27 -32.21
CA GLY A 88 -38.58 3.22 -31.78
C GLY A 88 -38.20 3.19 -30.30
N GLU A 89 -38.81 2.32 -29.49
CA GLU A 89 -38.55 2.24 -28.05
C GLU A 89 -37.11 1.78 -27.73
N LYS A 90 -36.48 2.37 -26.72
CA LYS A 90 -35.15 1.94 -26.24
C LYS A 90 -35.32 0.82 -25.21
N ASN A 91 -34.75 -0.35 -25.50
CA ASN A 91 -34.84 -1.53 -24.64
C ASN A 91 -33.47 -1.84 -24.04
N ALA A 92 -33.47 -2.52 -22.89
CA ALA A 92 -32.24 -3.00 -22.27
C ALA A 92 -31.48 -3.91 -23.24
N SER A 93 -30.16 -3.82 -23.23
CA SER A 93 -29.28 -4.73 -23.96
C SER A 93 -29.61 -6.22 -23.70
N GLY A 94 -29.67 -7.02 -24.75
CA GLY A 94 -30.01 -8.45 -24.64
C GLY A 94 -31.50 -8.72 -24.44
N SER A 95 -32.37 -7.71 -24.49
CA SER A 95 -33.82 -7.93 -24.58
C SER A 95 -34.15 -8.70 -25.85
N VAL A 96 -34.88 -9.81 -25.72
CA VAL A 96 -35.30 -10.64 -26.86
C VAL A 96 -36.57 -10.07 -27.53
N PHE A 97 -37.40 -9.36 -26.76
CA PHE A 97 -38.63 -8.74 -27.22
C PHE A 97 -38.73 -7.31 -26.70
N CYS A 98 -39.39 -6.43 -27.45
CA CYS A 98 -39.66 -5.07 -27.03
C CYS A 98 -40.68 -5.04 -25.89
N PHE A 99 -40.37 -4.40 -24.77
CA PHE A 99 -41.28 -4.33 -23.61
C PHE A 99 -42.54 -3.50 -23.90
N LYS A 100 -42.51 -2.64 -24.91
CA LYS A 100 -43.62 -1.75 -25.28
C LYS A 100 -44.57 -2.37 -26.31
N CYS A 101 -44.04 -2.99 -27.36
CA CYS A 101 -44.86 -3.47 -28.48
C CYS A 101 -44.77 -4.98 -28.75
N GLY A 102 -43.93 -5.73 -28.03
CA GLY A 102 -43.78 -7.17 -28.19
C GLY A 102 -42.99 -7.61 -29.43
N THR A 103 -42.55 -6.68 -30.30
CA THR A 103 -41.71 -7.01 -31.47
C THR A 103 -40.42 -7.69 -31.03
N LYS A 104 -40.06 -8.80 -31.69
CA LYS A 104 -38.79 -9.48 -31.47
C LYS A 104 -37.61 -8.56 -31.85
N LEU A 105 -36.66 -8.43 -30.95
CA LEU A 105 -35.46 -7.61 -31.14
C LEU A 105 -34.31 -8.50 -31.63
N GLU A 106 -33.45 -7.95 -32.47
CA GLU A 106 -32.21 -8.65 -32.83
C GLU A 106 -31.21 -8.47 -31.70
N THR A 107 -30.84 -9.58 -31.07
CA THR A 107 -29.79 -9.61 -30.04
C THR A 107 -28.45 -9.78 -30.73
N GLU A 108 -27.47 -8.93 -30.40
CA GLU A 108 -26.07 -9.12 -30.80
C GLU A 108 -25.46 -10.29 -30.03
N ASP A 109 -25.87 -11.51 -30.40
CA ASP A 109 -25.25 -12.78 -29.98
C ASP A 109 -25.16 -13.74 -31.18
N LYS A 110 -25.16 -13.19 -32.40
CA LYS A 110 -25.01 -13.92 -33.67
C LYS A 110 -23.68 -13.65 -34.37
N THR A 111 -22.58 -13.58 -33.63
CA THR A 111 -21.24 -13.74 -34.21
C THR A 111 -20.48 -14.83 -33.46
N LYS A 112 -20.93 -16.06 -33.69
CA LYS A 112 -20.08 -17.25 -33.66
C LYS A 112 -20.55 -18.17 -34.79
N ALA A 113 -20.14 -17.84 -36.00
CA ALA A 113 -20.15 -18.69 -37.18
C ALA A 113 -18.71 -18.88 -37.62
#